data_AF-A0A960MM16-F1
#
_entry.id   AF-A0A960MM16-F1
#
_cell.length_a   1.000
_cell.length_b   1.000
_cell.length_c   1.000
_cell.angle_alpha   90.00
_cell.angle_beta   90.00
_cell.angle_gamma   90.00
#
_symmetry.space_group_name_H-M   'P 1'
#
loop_
_entity.id
_entity.type
_entity.pdbx_description
1 polymer ?
#
loop_
_entity_poly.entity_id
_entity_poly.type
_entity_poly.pdbx_seq_one_letter_code
_entity_poly.pdbx_strand_id
1 'polypeptide(L)'
;MISWKKTPALFTSLLMLVGCASAFFLPFFLLTFCTKKKPFWILPLLMFAFVKLLYFPLPTNELGKGQFHIEEIKKHPGPVKTTWVYRGTFTYFQGENKTYRNVPIRIYLPLGKKRPPANTDYSLEGTLSQMSPATYLFKPAKNSAWIPVEKTSSLAEWRFEKKEKVKQWIFSRFKDKKVALLLSALATGNLESRFLAYHFNAIGLQHLLAISGFHLALLSFFLTLILKRFLSKRVMAAL
;
A
#
# COMPACT_ATOMS: atom_id res chain seq x y z
N MET A 1 -1.06 4.02 -41.03
CA MET A 1 -1.12 2.67 -40.44
C MET A 1 0.16 2.40 -39.67
N ILE A 2 0.09 2.20 -38.35
CA ILE A 2 1.25 1.78 -37.57
C ILE A 2 1.64 0.37 -38.02
N SER A 3 2.85 0.20 -38.57
CA SER A 3 3.35 -1.13 -38.92
C SER A 3 3.83 -1.83 -37.65
N TRP A 4 3.00 -2.72 -37.11
CA TRP A 4 3.31 -3.53 -35.92
C TRP A 4 4.56 -4.39 -36.06
N LYS A 5 5.09 -4.56 -37.29
CA LYS A 5 6.39 -5.19 -37.53
C LYS A 5 7.56 -4.34 -37.01
N LYS A 6 7.43 -3.01 -37.00
CA LYS A 6 8.48 -2.08 -36.58
C LYS A 6 8.53 -1.86 -35.06
N THR A 7 7.43 -2.15 -34.36
CA THR A 7 7.29 -1.90 -32.91
C THR A 7 6.67 -3.10 -32.18
N PRO A 8 7.32 -4.28 -32.18
CA PRO A 8 6.77 -5.49 -31.58
C PRO A 8 6.49 -5.35 -30.07
N ALA A 9 7.33 -4.59 -29.35
CA ALA A 9 7.18 -4.33 -27.92
C ALA A 9 5.90 -3.53 -27.59
N LEU A 10 5.52 -2.58 -28.45
CA LEU A 10 4.28 -1.81 -28.27
C LEU A 10 3.05 -2.71 -28.47
N PHE A 11 3.11 -3.58 -29.49
CA PHE A 11 2.05 -4.54 -29.78
C PHE A 11 1.85 -5.54 -28.64
N THR A 12 2.93 -6.12 -28.11
CA THR A 12 2.84 -7.05 -26.96
C THR A 12 2.33 -6.36 -25.71
N SER A 13 2.79 -5.15 -25.41
CA SER A 13 2.30 -4.36 -24.27
C SER A 13 0.80 -4.07 -24.38
N LEU A 14 0.33 -3.73 -25.58
CA LEU A 14 -1.09 -3.47 -25.84
C LEU A 14 -1.94 -4.74 -25.69
N LEU A 15 -1.46 -5.89 -26.18
CA LEU A 15 -2.12 -7.18 -25.98
C LEU A 15 -2.19 -7.57 -24.50
N MET A 16 -1.14 -7.32 -23.71
CA MET A 16 -1.17 -7.53 -22.26
C MET A 16 -2.20 -6.65 -21.57
N LEU A 17 -2.27 -5.36 -21.94
CA LEU A 17 -3.26 -4.44 -21.41
C LEU A 17 -4.70 -4.86 -21.74
N VAL A 18 -4.94 -5.31 -22.97
CA VAL A 18 -6.25 -5.86 -23.39
C VAL A 18 -6.59 -7.12 -22.60
N GLY A 19 -5.62 -8.02 -22.38
CA GLY A 19 -5.78 -9.18 -21.49
C GLY A 19 -6.21 -8.79 -20.08
N CYS A 20 -5.50 -7.84 -19.46
CA CYS A 20 -5.86 -7.32 -18.14
C CYS A 20 -7.25 -6.66 -18.11
N ALA A 21 -7.57 -5.83 -19.11
CA ALA A 21 -8.87 -5.15 -19.20
C ALA A 21 -10.03 -6.14 -19.39
N SER A 22 -9.82 -7.19 -20.18
CA SER A 22 -10.82 -8.23 -20.42
C SER A 22 -11.25 -9.01 -19.18
N ALA A 23 -10.40 -9.05 -18.14
CA ALA A 23 -10.76 -9.65 -16.86
C ALA A 23 -11.89 -8.91 -16.14
N PHE A 24 -12.05 -7.61 -16.44
CA PHE A 24 -13.08 -6.74 -15.89
C PHE A 24 -14.22 -6.45 -16.87
N PHE A 25 -13.96 -6.50 -18.18
CA PHE A 25 -14.96 -6.21 -19.22
C PHE A 25 -14.82 -7.19 -20.41
N LEU A 26 -15.74 -8.15 -20.50
CA LEU A 26 -15.74 -9.22 -21.51
C LEU A 26 -15.59 -8.73 -22.99
N PRO A 27 -16.17 -7.58 -23.41
CA PRO A 27 -16.03 -7.09 -24.79
C PRO A 27 -14.58 -6.86 -25.26
N PHE A 28 -13.63 -6.54 -24.35
CA PHE A 28 -12.22 -6.38 -24.73
C PHE A 28 -11.57 -7.70 -25.15
N PHE A 29 -12.08 -8.84 -24.67
CA PHE A 29 -11.60 -10.15 -25.08
C PHE A 29 -11.84 -10.40 -26.58
N LEU A 30 -12.97 -9.92 -27.11
CA LEU A 30 -13.33 -10.06 -28.53
C LEU A 30 -12.37 -9.32 -29.46
N LEU A 31 -11.78 -8.22 -29.00
CA LEU A 31 -10.77 -7.46 -29.77
C LEU A 31 -9.49 -8.27 -30.01
N THR A 32 -9.19 -9.28 -29.18
CA THR A 32 -8.03 -10.14 -29.39
C THR A 32 -8.22 -11.07 -30.59
N PHE A 33 -9.45 -11.53 -30.86
CA PHE A 33 -9.80 -12.40 -32.00
C PHE A 33 -9.75 -11.68 -33.36
N CYS A 34 -9.85 -10.35 -33.39
CA CYS A 34 -9.69 -9.58 -34.62
C CYS A 34 -8.26 -9.64 -35.19
N THR A 35 -7.28 -10.08 -34.40
CA THR A 35 -5.89 -10.19 -34.86
C THR A 35 -5.67 -11.52 -35.58
N LYS A 36 -5.39 -11.51 -36.90
CA LYS A 36 -5.15 -12.72 -37.71
C LYS A 36 -3.92 -13.58 -37.30
N LYS A 37 -3.17 -13.17 -36.27
CA LYS A 37 -1.95 -13.85 -35.83
C LYS A 37 -2.22 -14.77 -34.64
N LYS A 38 -2.45 -16.05 -34.95
CA LYS A 38 -2.80 -17.12 -33.99
C LYS A 38 -1.91 -17.25 -32.73
N PRO A 39 -0.57 -17.06 -32.73
CA PRO A 39 0.22 -17.28 -31.50
C PRO A 39 0.05 -16.17 -30.45
N PHE A 40 -0.54 -15.02 -30.81
CA PHE A 40 -0.62 -13.87 -29.91
C PHE A 40 -1.84 -13.86 -28.99
N TRP A 41 -2.80 -14.78 -29.16
CA TRP A 41 -4.00 -14.87 -28.31
C TRP A 41 -3.74 -15.57 -26.97
N ILE A 42 -2.65 -16.34 -26.86
CA ILE A 42 -2.28 -17.04 -25.62
C ILE A 42 -1.92 -16.04 -24.52
N LEU A 43 -1.22 -14.96 -24.87
CA LEU A 43 -0.78 -13.94 -23.91
C LEU A 43 -1.94 -13.23 -23.18
N PRO A 44 -2.97 -12.68 -23.85
CA PRO A 44 -4.12 -12.08 -23.17
C PRO A 44 -4.95 -13.12 -22.38
N LEU A 45 -5.04 -14.37 -22.84
CA LEU A 45 -5.71 -15.44 -22.11
C LEU A 45 -4.97 -15.78 -20.80
N LEU A 46 -3.63 -15.89 -20.85
CA LEU A 46 -2.79 -16.08 -19.66
C LEU A 46 -2.94 -14.91 -18.69
N MET A 47 -2.96 -13.67 -19.20
CA MET A 47 -3.18 -12.48 -18.37
C MET A 47 -4.59 -12.45 -17.78
N PHE A 48 -5.62 -12.84 -18.54
CA PHE A 48 -6.99 -12.98 -18.03
C PHE A 48 -7.05 -14.01 -16.90
N ALA A 49 -6.50 -15.20 -17.11
CA ALA A 49 -6.46 -16.27 -16.12
C ALA A 49 -5.66 -15.84 -14.87
N PHE A 50 -4.52 -15.18 -15.07
CA PHE A 50 -3.70 -14.62 -13.99
C PHE A 50 -4.49 -13.58 -13.18
N VAL A 51 -5.18 -12.64 -13.82
CA VAL A 51 -6.02 -11.67 -13.12
C VAL A 51 -7.17 -12.38 -12.41
N LYS A 52 -7.86 -13.35 -13.02
CA LYS A 52 -8.93 -14.11 -12.33
C LYS A 52 -8.41 -14.92 -11.13
N LEU A 53 -7.20 -15.46 -11.23
CA LEU A 53 -6.53 -16.16 -10.12
C LEU A 53 -6.23 -15.20 -8.97
N LEU A 54 -5.77 -13.98 -9.29
CA LEU A 54 -5.49 -12.93 -8.29
C LEU A 54 -6.77 -12.35 -7.67
N TYR A 55 -7.85 -12.25 -8.45
CA TYR A 55 -9.16 -11.75 -8.01
C TYR A 55 -10.06 -12.91 -7.58
N PHE A 56 -9.66 -13.65 -6.56
CA PHE A 56 -10.55 -14.62 -5.93
C PHE A 56 -11.69 -13.87 -5.22
N PRO A 57 -12.97 -14.21 -5.48
CA PRO A 57 -14.09 -13.57 -4.79
C PRO A 57 -13.95 -13.85 -3.30
N LEU A 58 -13.73 -12.76 -2.57
CA LEU A 58 -13.55 -12.72 -1.13
C LEU A 58 -14.89 -12.35 -0.47
N PRO A 59 -15.03 -12.61 0.83
CA PRO A 59 -16.35 -12.62 1.46
C PRO A 59 -16.94 -11.23 1.59
N THR A 60 -18.25 -11.17 1.39
CA THR A 60 -19.05 -9.97 1.58
C THR A 60 -19.77 -10.09 2.92
N ASN A 61 -19.26 -9.41 3.96
CA ASN A 61 -19.85 -9.36 5.30
C ASN A 61 -19.94 -10.72 6.02
N GLU A 62 -18.80 -11.28 6.40
CA GLU A 62 -18.75 -12.55 7.12
C GLU A 62 -18.31 -12.36 8.57
N LEU A 63 -19.04 -12.96 9.51
CA LEU A 63 -18.66 -13.02 10.91
C LEU A 63 -17.64 -14.14 11.10
N GLY A 64 -16.61 -13.88 11.90
CA GLY A 64 -15.59 -14.89 12.14
C GLY A 64 -14.47 -14.46 13.07
N LYS A 65 -13.48 -15.35 13.19
CA LYS A 65 -12.29 -15.15 14.01
C LYS A 65 -11.04 -15.36 13.17
N GLY A 66 -10.04 -14.50 13.34
CA GLY A 66 -8.78 -14.60 12.59
C GLY A 66 -7.57 -14.11 13.35
N GLN A 67 -6.38 -14.51 12.89
CA GLN A 67 -5.10 -13.98 13.36
C GLN A 67 -4.65 -12.82 12.47
N PHE A 68 -4.66 -11.63 13.05
CA PHE A 68 -4.30 -10.39 12.39
C PHE A 68 -2.82 -10.07 12.59
N HIS A 69 -2.07 -10.12 11.49
CA HIS A 69 -0.70 -9.63 11.42
C HIS A 69 -0.69 -8.13 11.10
N ILE A 70 -0.10 -7.32 11.98
CA ILE A 70 -0.08 -5.86 11.81
C ILE A 70 1.15 -5.41 11.02
N GLU A 71 0.92 -4.75 9.89
CA GLU A 71 1.95 -4.22 9.01
C GLU A 71 2.22 -2.73 9.24
N GLU A 72 1.17 -1.95 9.53
CA GLU A 72 1.26 -0.49 9.65
C GLU A 72 0.21 0.02 10.64
N ILE A 73 0.60 0.96 11.51
CA ILE A 73 -0.34 1.82 12.25
C ILE A 73 -0.14 3.27 11.79
N LYS A 74 -1.24 3.99 11.64
CA LYS A 74 -1.22 5.45 11.45
C LYS A 74 -2.44 6.15 12.03
N LYS A 75 -2.31 7.45 12.23
CA LYS A 75 -3.43 8.35 12.51
C LYS A 75 -4.09 8.74 11.18
N HIS A 76 -5.42 8.64 11.11
CA HIS A 76 -6.18 9.05 9.94
C HIS A 76 -7.21 10.12 10.32
N PRO A 77 -7.18 11.30 9.69
CA PRO A 77 -8.19 12.33 9.93
C PRO A 77 -9.50 11.96 9.23
N GLY A 78 -10.48 11.50 10.01
CA GLY A 78 -11.85 11.36 9.58
C GLY A 78 -12.57 12.71 9.46
N PRO A 79 -13.77 12.76 8.86
CA PRO A 79 -14.55 14.00 8.76
C PRO A 79 -14.90 14.61 10.12
N VAL A 80 -15.13 13.77 11.13
CA VAL A 80 -15.59 14.19 12.46
C VAL A 80 -14.51 14.03 13.52
N LYS A 81 -13.77 12.90 13.51
CA LYS A 81 -12.76 12.57 14.51
C LYS A 81 -11.57 11.88 13.86
N THR A 82 -10.39 12.12 14.42
CA THR A 82 -9.18 11.36 14.10
C THR A 82 -9.31 9.94 14.65
N THR A 83 -8.94 8.94 13.86
CA THR A 83 -8.97 7.53 14.25
C THR A 83 -7.60 6.90 14.06
N TRP A 84 -7.29 5.88 14.86
CA TRP A 84 -6.21 4.96 14.57
C TRP A 84 -6.64 4.03 13.44
N VAL A 85 -5.73 3.81 12.49
CA VAL A 85 -5.91 2.84 11.42
C VAL A 85 -4.79 1.83 11.52
N TYR A 86 -5.19 0.58 11.76
CA TYR A 86 -4.33 -0.58 11.70
C TYR A 86 -4.52 -1.19 10.32
N ARG A 87 -3.43 -1.33 9.58
CA ARG A 87 -3.39 -2.03 8.30
C ARG A 87 -2.53 -3.27 8.47
N GLY A 88 -2.98 -4.35 7.88
CA GLY A 88 -2.24 -5.59 7.85
C GLY A 88 -3.02 -6.68 7.15
N THR A 89 -2.74 -7.91 7.52
CA THR A 89 -3.26 -9.08 6.82
C THR A 89 -3.74 -10.11 7.83
N PHE A 90 -4.93 -10.68 7.63
CA PHE A 90 -5.30 -11.91 8.32
C PHE A 90 -4.50 -13.06 7.74
N THR A 91 -3.62 -13.68 8.55
CA THR A 91 -2.89 -14.89 8.12
C THR A 91 -3.87 -16.03 7.88
N TYR A 92 -4.84 -16.17 8.78
CA TYR A 92 -6.05 -16.97 8.60
C TYR A 92 -7.27 -16.24 9.17
N PHE A 93 -8.42 -16.42 8.53
CA PHE A 93 -9.72 -15.95 8.99
C PHE A 93 -10.74 -17.07 8.83
N GLN A 94 -11.27 -17.57 9.93
CA GLN A 94 -12.30 -18.60 9.98
C GLN A 94 -13.66 -17.92 10.07
N GLY A 95 -14.37 -17.89 8.95
CA GLY A 95 -15.78 -17.50 8.90
C GLY A 95 -16.70 -18.69 9.18
N GLU A 96 -18.01 -18.48 9.03
CA GLU A 96 -19.03 -19.50 9.33
C GLU A 96 -18.91 -20.73 8.42
N ASN A 97 -18.68 -20.51 7.13
CA ASN A 97 -18.70 -21.59 6.13
C ASN A 97 -17.33 -21.83 5.47
N LYS A 98 -16.40 -20.89 5.60
CA LYS A 98 -15.13 -20.95 4.86
C LYS A 98 -13.98 -20.35 5.65
N THR A 99 -12.79 -20.88 5.37
CA THR A 99 -11.54 -20.32 5.88
C THR A 99 -10.83 -19.55 4.77
N TYR A 100 -10.43 -18.33 5.07
CA TYR A 100 -9.69 -17.44 4.19
C TYR A 100 -8.27 -17.29 4.70
N ARG A 101 -7.33 -17.08 3.77
CA ARG A 101 -5.90 -16.90 4.09
C ARG A 101 -5.38 -15.64 3.41
N ASN A 102 -4.44 -14.97 4.07
CA ASN A 102 -3.75 -13.78 3.57
C ASN A 102 -4.71 -12.66 3.12
N VAL A 103 -5.73 -12.35 3.92
CA VAL A 103 -6.73 -11.32 3.56
C VAL A 103 -6.27 -9.95 4.05
N PRO A 104 -6.01 -8.97 3.15
CA PRO A 104 -5.56 -7.65 3.54
C PRO A 104 -6.72 -6.84 4.16
N ILE A 105 -6.57 -6.42 5.42
CA ILE A 105 -7.61 -5.74 6.17
C ILE A 105 -7.16 -4.39 6.73
N ARG A 106 -8.17 -3.55 7.01
CA ARG A 106 -8.04 -2.32 7.80
C ARG A 106 -8.96 -2.39 9.01
N ILE A 107 -8.46 -1.97 10.16
CA ILE A 107 -9.23 -1.81 11.40
C ILE A 107 -9.13 -0.36 11.84
N TYR A 108 -10.29 0.25 12.12
CA TYR A 108 -10.39 1.63 12.59
C TYR A 108 -10.74 1.63 14.07
N LEU A 109 -9.88 2.26 14.90
CA LEU A 109 -10.12 2.43 16.33
C LEU A 109 -10.24 3.92 16.68
N PRO A 110 -11.17 4.31 17.56
CA PRO A 110 -11.28 5.70 18.01
C PRO A 110 -10.06 6.11 18.85
N LEU A 111 -9.61 7.37 18.71
CA LEU A 111 -8.40 7.86 19.39
C LEU A 111 -8.49 7.84 20.93
N GLY A 112 -9.71 7.96 21.49
CA GLY A 112 -9.95 8.05 22.93
C GLY A 112 -9.94 6.72 23.69
N LYS A 113 -9.76 5.58 23.01
CA LYS A 113 -9.66 4.26 23.67
C LYS A 113 -8.19 3.84 23.79
N LYS A 114 -7.85 3.07 24.84
CA LYS A 114 -6.53 2.44 24.98
C LYS A 114 -6.28 1.57 23.75
N ARG A 115 -5.22 1.87 23.01
CA ARG A 115 -4.87 1.16 21.78
C ARG A 115 -4.03 -0.09 22.08
N PRO A 116 -4.21 -1.20 21.34
CA PRO A 116 -3.29 -2.33 21.36
C PRO A 116 -1.94 -1.95 20.70
N PRO A 117 -0.79 -2.34 21.27
CA PRO A 117 0.51 -2.14 20.62
C PRO A 117 0.66 -3.03 19.38
N ALA A 118 1.24 -2.56 18.28
CA ALA A 118 1.51 -3.37 17.08
C ALA A 118 2.90 -4.01 17.08
N ASN A 119 3.28 -4.58 18.21
CA ASN A 119 4.53 -5.33 18.35
C ASN A 119 4.33 -6.85 18.21
N THR A 120 3.09 -7.31 18.08
CA THR A 120 2.72 -8.73 18.00
C THR A 120 1.46 -8.90 17.13
N ASP A 121 1.13 -10.14 16.76
CA ASP A 121 -0.11 -10.47 16.07
C ASP A 121 -1.24 -10.65 17.07
N TYR A 122 -2.49 -10.50 16.61
CA TYR A 122 -3.66 -10.60 17.48
C TYR A 122 -4.71 -11.56 16.93
N SER A 123 -5.29 -12.38 17.81
CA SER A 123 -6.51 -13.10 17.52
C SER A 123 -7.71 -12.18 17.76
N LEU A 124 -8.50 -11.95 16.72
CA LEU A 124 -9.64 -11.04 16.73
C LEU A 124 -10.90 -11.73 16.26
N GLU A 125 -12.02 -11.36 16.87
CA GLU A 125 -13.36 -11.79 16.48
C GLU A 125 -14.19 -10.57 16.04
N GLY A 126 -14.95 -10.72 14.94
CA GLY A 126 -15.72 -9.63 14.36
C GLY A 126 -16.18 -9.89 12.93
N THR A 127 -16.63 -8.83 12.27
CA THR A 127 -17.20 -8.89 10.92
C THR A 127 -16.21 -8.39 9.89
N LEU A 128 -15.98 -9.18 8.84
CA LEU A 128 -15.18 -8.85 7.68
C LEU A 128 -16.07 -8.33 6.55
N SER A 129 -15.95 -7.05 6.22
CA SER A 129 -16.71 -6.39 5.16
C SER A 129 -15.80 -5.99 3.99
N GLN A 130 -16.23 -6.20 2.76
CA GLN A 130 -15.51 -5.71 1.58
C GLN A 130 -15.74 -4.20 1.41
N MET A 131 -14.67 -3.41 1.34
CA MET A 131 -14.75 -1.95 1.11
C MET A 131 -14.47 -1.60 -0.36
N SER A 132 -13.56 -2.34 -0.99
CA SER A 132 -13.24 -2.25 -2.41
C SER A 132 -12.81 -3.64 -2.92
N PRO A 133 -12.67 -3.86 -4.24
CA PRO A 133 -12.31 -5.18 -4.79
C PRO A 133 -11.09 -5.84 -4.15
N ALA A 134 -10.15 -5.06 -3.63
CA ALA A 134 -8.89 -5.56 -3.02
C ALA A 134 -8.66 -5.07 -1.58
N THR A 135 -9.65 -4.44 -0.93
CA THR A 135 -9.47 -3.93 0.44
C THR A 135 -10.68 -4.28 1.30
N TYR A 136 -10.38 -4.85 2.47
CA TYR A 136 -11.38 -5.28 3.43
C TYR A 136 -11.32 -4.39 4.68
N LEU A 137 -12.49 -4.13 5.23
CA LEU A 137 -12.69 -3.47 6.50
C LEU A 137 -13.08 -4.54 7.51
N PHE A 138 -12.30 -4.69 8.57
CA PHE A 138 -12.65 -5.57 9.68
C PHE A 138 -13.19 -4.72 10.84
N LYS A 139 -14.38 -5.08 11.32
CA LYS A 139 -15.04 -4.45 12.46
C LYS A 139 -15.02 -5.43 13.63
N PRO A 140 -14.15 -5.23 14.63
CA PRO A 140 -14.12 -6.07 15.83
C PRO A 140 -15.50 -6.11 16.49
N ALA A 141 -15.90 -7.28 16.99
CA ALA A 141 -17.13 -7.44 17.76
C ALA A 141 -17.15 -6.50 18.97
N LYS A 142 -18.35 -6.08 19.40
CA LYS A 142 -18.49 -5.19 20.55
C LYS A 142 -17.91 -5.89 21.78
N ASN A 143 -16.93 -5.26 22.42
CA ASN A 143 -16.19 -5.78 23.58
C ASN A 143 -15.23 -6.96 23.29
N SER A 144 -14.91 -7.27 22.03
CA SER A 144 -13.88 -8.27 21.77
C SER A 144 -12.50 -7.76 22.19
N ALA A 145 -11.80 -8.57 22.99
CA ALA A 145 -10.44 -8.27 23.39
C ALA A 145 -9.47 -8.57 22.23
N TRP A 146 -8.41 -7.78 22.15
CA TRP A 146 -7.28 -8.07 21.27
C TRP A 146 -6.38 -9.07 21.99
N ILE A 147 -6.49 -10.35 21.66
CA ILE A 147 -5.75 -11.42 22.32
C ILE A 147 -4.40 -11.57 21.61
N PRO A 148 -3.25 -11.27 22.26
CA PRO A 148 -1.94 -11.40 21.63
C PRO A 148 -1.64 -12.86 21.32
N VAL A 149 -1.06 -13.12 20.14
CA VAL A 149 -0.62 -14.46 19.74
C VAL A 149 0.83 -14.66 20.15
N GLU A 150 1.07 -15.67 21.00
CA GLU A 150 2.40 -15.98 21.49
C GLU A 150 3.39 -16.25 20.34
N LYS A 151 4.68 -15.93 20.58
CA LYS A 151 5.79 -16.15 19.64
C LYS A 151 5.66 -15.41 18.29
N THR A 152 4.80 -14.39 18.21
CA THR A 152 4.73 -13.49 17.05
C THR A 152 5.30 -12.12 17.41
N SER A 153 6.05 -11.52 16.48
CA SER A 153 6.65 -10.19 16.66
C SER A 153 6.50 -9.36 15.40
N SER A 154 6.21 -8.07 15.56
CA SER A 154 6.13 -7.11 14.47
C SER A 154 6.97 -5.86 14.77
N LEU A 155 7.64 -5.35 13.74
CA LEU A 155 8.34 -4.07 13.79
C LEU A 155 7.40 -2.88 13.50
N ALA A 156 6.10 -3.12 13.36
CA ALA A 156 5.14 -2.06 13.02
C ALA A 156 5.08 -0.97 14.10
N GLU A 157 5.05 -1.34 15.39
CA GLU A 157 5.05 -0.38 16.49
C GLU A 157 6.32 0.48 16.50
N TRP A 158 7.49 -0.17 16.42
CA TRP A 158 8.77 0.55 16.40
C TRP A 158 8.88 1.50 15.21
N ARG A 159 8.48 1.06 14.00
CA ARG A 159 8.45 1.92 12.80
C ARG A 159 7.53 3.12 13.01
N PHE A 160 6.36 2.90 13.60
CA PHE A 160 5.42 3.97 13.93
C PHE A 160 6.03 5.00 14.89
N GLU A 161 6.63 4.55 16.00
CA GLU A 161 7.27 5.44 16.97
C GLU A 161 8.42 6.25 16.37
N LYS A 162 9.26 5.62 15.53
CA LYS A 162 10.36 6.32 14.85
C LYS A 162 9.83 7.38 13.89
N LYS A 163 8.78 7.08 13.12
CA LYS A 163 8.11 8.07 12.25
C LYS A 163 7.55 9.25 13.05
N GLU A 164 6.89 8.99 14.19
CA GLU A 164 6.37 10.07 15.04
C GLU A 164 7.48 10.92 15.67
N LYS A 165 8.60 10.32 16.07
CA LYS A 165 9.77 11.06 16.57
C LYS A 165 10.39 11.96 15.50
N VAL A 166 10.59 11.44 14.29
CA VAL A 166 11.09 12.24 13.15
C VAL A 166 10.15 13.39 12.84
N LYS A 167 8.83 13.11 12.81
CA LYS A 167 7.80 14.13 12.63
C LYS A 167 7.91 15.22 13.70
N GLN A 168 7.91 14.86 14.99
CA GLN A 168 8.01 15.83 16.09
C GLN A 168 9.27 16.69 15.98
N TRP A 169 10.41 16.08 15.63
CA TRP A 169 11.66 16.80 15.41
C TRP A 169 11.52 17.83 14.26
N ILE A 170 10.96 17.45 13.11
CA ILE A 170 10.70 18.37 11.99
C ILE A 170 9.79 19.53 12.44
N PHE A 171 8.68 19.22 13.10
CA PHE A 171 7.73 20.24 13.57
C PHE A 171 8.32 21.19 14.61
N SER A 172 9.29 20.74 15.41
CA SER A 172 10.01 21.61 16.34
C SER A 172 11.02 22.54 15.66
N ARG A 173 11.51 22.17 14.46
CA ARG A 173 12.59 22.90 13.76
C ARG A 173 12.07 23.98 12.81
N PHE A 174 10.90 23.78 12.20
CA PHE A 174 10.35 24.69 11.19
C PHE A 174 9.14 25.45 11.72
N LYS A 175 9.21 26.80 11.70
CA LYS A 175 8.11 27.68 12.14
C LYS A 175 6.87 27.57 11.24
N ASP A 176 7.08 27.44 9.93
CA ASP A 176 5.98 27.28 8.97
C ASP A 176 5.44 25.83 9.01
N LYS A 177 4.18 25.71 9.45
CA LYS A 177 3.46 24.42 9.54
C LYS A 177 3.32 23.72 8.18
N LYS A 178 3.16 24.46 7.08
CA LYS A 178 3.02 23.86 5.74
C LYS A 178 4.34 23.21 5.30
N VAL A 179 5.46 23.90 5.54
CA VAL A 179 6.81 23.38 5.28
C VAL A 179 7.08 22.15 6.15
N ALA A 180 6.81 22.22 7.46
CA ALA A 180 7.00 21.10 8.36
C ALA A 180 6.16 19.88 7.98
N LEU A 181 4.89 20.10 7.58
CA LEU A 181 3.99 19.04 7.13
C LEU A 181 4.48 18.38 5.83
N LEU A 182 4.92 19.17 4.85
CA LEU A 182 5.51 18.67 3.61
C LEU A 182 6.78 17.84 3.89
N LEU A 183 7.73 18.39 4.66
CA LEU A 183 8.97 17.69 5.01
C LEU A 183 8.72 16.42 5.80
N SER A 184 7.76 16.45 6.74
CA SER A 184 7.35 15.26 7.49
C SER A 184 6.76 14.20 6.57
N ALA A 185 5.91 14.58 5.61
CA ALA A 185 5.36 13.64 4.64
C ALA A 185 6.44 13.01 3.76
N LEU A 186 7.41 13.82 3.31
CA LEU A 186 8.58 13.36 2.55
C LEU A 186 9.47 12.39 3.34
N ALA A 187 9.77 12.71 4.60
CA ALA A 187 10.67 11.91 5.43
C ALA A 187 10.03 10.60 5.93
N THR A 188 8.73 10.61 6.22
CA THR A 188 8.03 9.47 6.85
C THR A 188 7.20 8.63 5.87
N GLY A 189 6.95 9.15 4.67
CA GLY A 189 6.01 8.58 3.69
C GLY A 189 4.53 8.67 4.12
N ASN A 190 4.22 9.37 5.22
CA ASN A 190 2.86 9.47 5.75
C ASN A 190 2.22 10.81 5.34
N LEU A 191 1.19 10.76 4.51
CA LEU A 191 0.37 11.91 4.11
C LEU A 191 -0.82 12.07 5.07
N GLU A 192 -0.70 12.98 6.04
CA GLU A 192 -1.79 13.23 7.00
C GLU A 192 -2.80 14.27 6.50
N SER A 193 -2.35 15.30 5.79
CA SER A 193 -3.26 16.32 5.26
C SER A 193 -3.95 15.84 3.99
N ARG A 194 -5.28 15.89 3.96
CA ARG A 194 -6.08 15.60 2.76
C ARG A 194 -5.72 16.54 1.61
N PHE A 195 -5.46 17.80 1.92
CA PHE A 195 -5.03 18.79 0.93
C PHE A 195 -3.67 18.42 0.35
N LEU A 196 -2.71 18.04 1.19
CA LEU A 196 -1.40 17.61 0.74
C LEU A 196 -1.51 16.34 -0.12
N ALA A 197 -2.28 15.34 0.35
CA ALA A 197 -2.52 14.11 -0.39
C ALA A 197 -3.17 14.40 -1.76
N TYR A 198 -4.14 15.30 -1.82
CA TYR A 198 -4.77 15.72 -3.08
C TYR A 198 -3.76 16.30 -4.06
N HIS A 199 -2.92 17.25 -3.63
CA HIS A 199 -1.89 17.83 -4.50
C HIS A 199 -0.84 16.81 -4.94
N PHE A 200 -0.41 15.92 -4.03
CA PHE A 200 0.51 14.84 -4.38
C PHE A 200 -0.09 13.86 -5.40
N ASN A 201 -1.38 13.58 -5.31
CA ASN A 201 -2.09 12.72 -6.26
C ASN A 201 -2.28 13.43 -7.60
N ALA A 202 -2.68 14.70 -7.58
CA ALA A 202 -2.90 15.50 -8.78
C ALA A 202 -1.62 15.70 -9.61
N ILE A 203 -0.47 15.86 -8.94
CA ILE A 203 0.83 16.03 -9.60
C ILE A 203 1.46 14.66 -9.97
N GLY A 204 0.81 13.53 -9.61
CA GLY A 204 1.39 12.19 -9.81
C GLY A 204 2.61 11.89 -8.92
N LEU A 205 2.94 12.80 -8.00
CA LEU A 205 4.07 12.70 -7.08
C LEU A 205 3.87 11.61 -6.03
N GLN A 206 2.68 11.05 -5.82
CA GLN A 206 2.48 9.93 -4.88
C GLN A 206 3.36 8.72 -5.25
N HIS A 207 3.56 8.47 -6.56
CA HIS A 207 4.47 7.42 -7.05
C HIS A 207 5.95 7.81 -6.93
N LEU A 208 6.30 9.09 -7.12
CA LEU A 208 7.68 9.59 -6.93
C LEU A 208 8.08 9.63 -5.44
N LEU A 209 7.15 9.93 -4.53
CA LEU A 209 7.36 9.86 -3.08
C LEU A 209 7.64 8.43 -2.61
N ALA A 210 6.90 7.47 -3.17
CA ALA A 210 7.00 6.06 -2.82
C ALA A 210 8.24 5.37 -3.41
N ILE A 211 8.72 5.81 -4.58
CA ILE A 211 9.78 5.10 -5.34
C ILE A 211 11.04 5.93 -5.55
N SER A 212 10.97 7.24 -5.82
CA SER A 212 12.15 7.99 -6.31
C SER A 212 12.80 8.91 -5.29
N GLY A 213 12.06 9.61 -4.43
CA GLY A 213 12.64 10.63 -3.54
C GLY A 213 13.56 10.05 -2.45
N PHE A 214 13.12 8.96 -1.79
CA PHE A 214 13.91 8.31 -0.75
C PHE A 214 15.10 7.54 -1.35
N HIS A 215 14.91 6.78 -2.43
CA HIS A 215 16.01 6.05 -3.07
C HIS A 215 17.04 7.00 -3.66
N LEU A 216 16.62 8.13 -4.24
CA LEU A 216 17.55 9.12 -4.77
C LEU A 216 18.27 9.87 -3.64
N ALA A 217 17.60 10.25 -2.55
CA ALA A 217 18.25 10.87 -1.41
C ALA A 217 19.21 9.92 -0.69
N LEU A 218 18.83 8.65 -0.55
CA LEU A 218 19.66 7.59 0.03
C LEU A 218 20.86 7.29 -0.88
N LEU A 219 20.63 7.18 -2.19
CA LEU A 219 21.69 7.04 -3.19
C LEU A 219 22.63 8.24 -3.14
N SER A 220 22.12 9.47 -3.14
CA SER A 220 22.93 10.68 -3.03
C SER A 220 23.71 10.71 -1.72
N PHE A 221 23.12 10.32 -0.59
CA PHE A 221 23.83 10.25 0.70
C PHE A 221 24.96 9.22 0.68
N PHE A 222 24.71 8.00 0.20
CA PHE A 222 25.75 6.98 0.05
C PHE A 222 26.82 7.40 -0.96
N LEU A 223 26.41 8.01 -2.08
CA LEU A 223 27.30 8.55 -3.08
C LEU A 223 28.18 9.64 -2.48
N THR A 224 27.62 10.58 -1.70
CA THR A 224 28.38 11.61 -1.00
C THR A 224 29.35 11.01 0.03
N LEU A 225 28.96 9.97 0.78
CA LEU A 225 29.86 9.30 1.72
C LEU A 225 31.03 8.61 1.01
N ILE A 226 30.76 7.93 -0.10
CA ILE A 226 31.78 7.27 -0.93
C ILE A 226 32.68 8.33 -1.56
N LEU A 227 32.11 9.34 -2.21
CA LEU A 227 32.84 10.42 -2.87
C LEU A 227 33.68 11.23 -1.89
N LYS A 228 33.23 11.45 -0.66
CA LYS A 228 34.02 12.12 0.40
C LYS A 228 35.32 11.37 0.74
N ARG A 229 35.39 10.06 0.50
CA ARG A 229 36.59 9.25 0.72
C ARG A 229 37.63 9.43 -0.41
N PHE A 230 37.20 9.85 -1.60
CA PHE A 230 38.06 9.88 -2.80
C PHE A 230 38.25 11.28 -3.40
N LEU A 231 37.38 12.25 -3.11
CA LEU A 231 37.43 13.61 -3.64
C LEU A 231 37.89 14.62 -2.58
N SER A 232 38.73 15.57 -2.99
CA SER A 232 39.20 16.65 -2.12
C SER A 232 38.05 17.60 -1.76
N LYS A 233 38.13 18.24 -0.57
CA LYS A 233 37.09 19.16 -0.06
C LYS A 233 36.73 20.30 -1.03
N ARG A 234 37.63 20.69 -1.94
CA ARG A 234 37.39 21.72 -2.96
C ARG A 234 36.44 21.26 -4.07
N VAL A 235 36.49 19.99 -4.48
CA VAL A 235 35.60 19.44 -5.51
C VAL A 235 34.20 19.20 -4.94
N MET A 236 34.09 18.82 -3.66
CA MET A 236 32.79 18.65 -3.00
C MET A 236 32.02 19.95 -2.73
N ALA A 237 32.69 21.11 -2.69
CA ALA A 237 32.01 22.40 -2.47
C ALA A 237 31.43 23.01 -3.76
N ALA A 238 31.76 22.43 -4.92
CA ALA A 238 31.29 22.84 -6.24
C ALA A 238 30.14 21.97 -6.77
N LEU A 239 29.78 20.90 -6.05
CA LEU A 239 28.64 20.00 -6.30
C LEU A 239 27.50 20.31 -5.32
#